data_AF-A0A445B3E5-F1
#
_entry.id   AF-A0A445B3E5-F1
#
_cell.length_a   1.000
_cell.length_b   1.000
_cell.length_c   1.000
_cell.angle_alpha   90.00
_cell.angle_beta   90.00
_cell.angle_gamma   90.00
#
_symmetry.space_group_name_H-M   'P 1'
#
loop_
_entity.id
_entity.type
_entity.pdbx_description
1 polymer ?
#
loop_
_entity_poly.entity_id
_entity_poly.type
_entity_poly.pdbx_seq_one_letter_code
_entity_poly.pdbx_strand_id
1 'polypeptide(L)'
;MAGAATALLLCQQHSFVTANRFFSASQRKTSNTVISSKHEVLVVVGAGAAGVYAAIHAKTLAPHLTVLIFDKGYPLSKVKISGGGRCNVTNGHCADNMILAENYPRGHKELRGSFFNLHSPVDTMAWFTSHGVELKTEDDGRVFPVSNSSSSIIDCLMSEVKQRGVYVQTRKIVKTASVTNSGKFLLEIQQQPADHAEHVKADYLLIATGSSQQGYTLASQLGHSIVDPVPSLFTFKIEDLRLKELSGVTFPKVKVRLKLECVQRNIPQLTQVGPMLVTHWGLSGPVILRLSAWGARYLFSEGYKGRLIVDFVPDVHVGSLKSILSNHKHKFAKQKLLNSCPPEFGITKRFWSYVLQQQGISGDILWASISNVSLMSISSLLKECIYEVNGKGQFKDEFVTAGGVPLSEISLNTMESKICPRLFFAGEILNVDGVTGGFNFQNAWSGGFIAGTTIGALA
;
A
#
# COMPACT_ATOMS: atom_id res chain seq x y z
N MET A 1 31.33 -42.41 -4.41
CA MET A 1 31.24 -40.97 -4.11
C MET A 1 30.09 -40.72 -3.14
N ALA A 2 30.24 -41.13 -1.88
CA ALA A 2 29.22 -41.08 -0.84
C ALA A 2 29.82 -40.52 0.48
N GLY A 3 30.62 -39.46 0.38
CA GLY A 3 31.42 -38.93 1.50
C GLY A 3 31.34 -37.42 1.72
N ALA A 4 30.52 -36.68 0.96
CA ALA A 4 30.44 -35.21 1.06
C ALA A 4 29.12 -34.67 1.64
N ALA A 5 28.10 -35.53 1.84
CA ALA A 5 26.79 -35.11 2.33
C ALA A 5 26.65 -35.10 3.87
N THR A 6 27.59 -35.70 4.60
CA THR A 6 27.50 -35.86 6.06
C THR A 6 28.20 -34.73 6.84
N ALA A 7 29.06 -33.94 6.19
CA ALA A 7 29.82 -32.86 6.86
C ALA A 7 29.07 -31.52 6.95
N LEU A 8 28.02 -31.30 6.14
CA LEU A 8 27.23 -30.06 6.16
C LEU A 8 26.08 -30.07 7.19
N LEU A 9 25.65 -31.24 7.67
CA LEU A 9 24.64 -31.33 8.74
C LEU A 9 25.22 -31.12 10.15
N LEU A 10 26.50 -31.42 10.37
CA LEU A 10 27.14 -31.28 11.69
C LEU A 10 27.58 -29.84 12.01
N CYS A 11 27.79 -29.01 11.00
CA CYS A 11 28.17 -27.60 11.20
C CYS A 11 26.97 -26.67 11.50
N GLN A 12 25.75 -27.06 11.11
CA GLN A 12 24.52 -26.33 11.49
C GLN A 12 24.03 -26.67 12.91
N GLN A 13 24.46 -27.81 13.48
CA GLN A 13 24.13 -28.15 14.87
C GLN A 13 25.05 -27.46 15.89
N HIS A 14 26.30 -27.13 15.54
CA HIS A 14 27.23 -26.50 16.49
C HIS A 14 26.98 -25.01 16.75
N SER A 15 26.35 -24.28 15.82
CA SER A 15 25.93 -22.88 16.03
C SER A 15 24.57 -22.74 16.74
N PHE A 16 23.84 -23.84 16.91
CA PHE A 16 22.57 -23.89 17.66
C PHE A 16 22.77 -24.22 19.15
N VAL A 17 23.95 -24.71 19.55
CA VAL A 17 24.22 -25.16 20.93
C VAL A 17 24.80 -24.06 21.83
N THR A 18 25.35 -22.98 21.26
CA THR A 18 25.89 -21.85 22.04
C THR A 18 24.85 -20.81 22.47
N ALA A 19 23.66 -20.78 21.86
CA ALA A 19 22.55 -19.94 22.32
C ALA A 19 21.72 -20.59 23.45
N ASN A 20 21.77 -21.92 23.59
CA ASN A 20 21.00 -22.66 24.59
C ASN A 20 21.71 -22.85 25.94
N ARG A 21 22.95 -22.37 26.11
CA ARG A 21 23.68 -22.49 27.40
C ARG A 21 23.34 -21.43 28.45
N PHE A 22 22.44 -20.48 28.16
CA PHE A 22 21.87 -19.60 29.18
C PHE A 22 20.56 -20.12 29.80
N PHE A 23 20.03 -21.24 29.33
CA PHE A 23 18.77 -21.80 29.83
C PHE A 23 18.83 -23.33 29.96
N SER A 24 19.46 -23.84 31.01
CA SER A 24 19.02 -25.10 31.62
C SER A 24 19.55 -25.25 33.05
N ALA A 25 18.74 -24.85 34.03
CA ALA A 25 18.70 -25.48 35.34
C ALA A 25 17.39 -25.15 36.04
N SER A 26 16.77 -26.18 36.63
CA SER A 26 15.80 -26.10 37.72
C SER A 26 14.34 -25.73 37.41
N GLN A 27 13.52 -26.78 37.29
CA GLN A 27 12.19 -26.99 37.87
C GLN A 27 11.35 -25.78 38.35
N ARG A 28 10.12 -25.73 37.81
CA ARG A 28 8.86 -25.22 38.40
C ARG A 28 8.96 -24.01 39.35
N LYS A 29 8.75 -22.82 38.78
CA LYS A 29 7.96 -21.72 39.36
C LYS A 29 7.67 -20.71 38.25
N THR A 30 6.48 -20.12 38.27
CA THR A 30 6.10 -18.96 37.46
C THR A 30 6.98 -17.77 37.82
N SER A 31 8.17 -17.69 37.22
CA SER A 31 9.08 -16.56 37.40
C SER A 31 8.91 -15.59 36.23
N ASN A 32 8.39 -14.39 36.53
CA ASN A 32 8.53 -13.20 35.69
C ASN A 32 10.01 -12.94 35.46
N THR A 33 10.56 -13.46 34.36
CA THR A 33 11.96 -13.25 33.99
C THR A 33 12.06 -11.86 33.37
N VAL A 34 12.23 -10.84 34.22
CA VAL A 34 12.51 -9.48 33.76
C VAL A 34 13.95 -9.47 33.25
N ILE A 35 14.13 -9.37 31.93
CA ILE A 35 15.45 -9.16 31.33
C ILE A 35 15.95 -7.79 31.79
N SER A 36 16.87 -7.78 32.76
CA SER A 36 17.57 -6.57 33.19
C SER A 36 18.85 -6.44 32.36
N SER A 37 18.78 -5.82 31.18
CA SER A 37 19.97 -5.47 30.41
C SER A 37 20.62 -4.20 30.98
N LYS A 38 21.96 -4.17 30.97
CA LYS A 38 22.75 -2.95 31.26
C LYS A 38 22.59 -1.87 30.17
N HIS A 39 21.99 -2.24 29.04
CA HIS A 39 21.78 -1.40 27.87
C HIS A 39 20.29 -1.06 27.73
N GLU A 40 20.00 0.12 27.19
CA GLU A 40 18.63 0.50 26.84
C GLU A 40 18.04 -0.46 25.81
N VAL A 41 16.71 -0.62 25.85
CA VAL A 41 15.95 -1.55 25.00
C VAL A 41 14.94 -0.79 24.16
N LEU A 42 15.02 -0.96 22.84
CA LEU A 42 13.97 -0.61 21.89
C LEU A 42 13.15 -1.85 21.56
N VAL A 43 11.84 -1.76 21.77
CA VAL A 43 10.88 -2.71 21.22
C VAL A 43 10.18 -2.12 20.01
N VAL A 44 10.23 -2.83 18.88
CA VAL A 44 9.48 -2.53 17.66
C VAL A 44 8.34 -3.53 17.52
N VAL A 45 7.11 -3.04 17.41
CA VAL A 45 5.93 -3.87 17.18
C VAL A 45 5.57 -3.80 15.69
N GLY A 46 5.84 -4.88 14.96
CA GLY A 46 5.65 -5.00 13.53
C GLY A 46 6.97 -5.10 12.76
N ALA A 47 7.21 -6.23 12.12
CA ALA A 47 8.33 -6.50 11.21
C ALA A 47 7.96 -6.20 9.75
N GLY A 48 7.17 -5.15 9.53
CA GLY A 48 6.88 -4.60 8.20
C GLY A 48 7.98 -3.67 7.70
N ALA A 49 7.74 -3.03 6.56
CA ALA A 49 8.66 -2.07 5.93
C ALA A 49 9.20 -1.03 6.93
N ALA A 50 8.31 -0.27 7.57
CA ALA A 50 8.69 0.80 8.49
C ALA A 50 9.46 0.29 9.72
N GLY A 51 8.97 -0.78 10.35
CA GLY A 51 9.56 -1.31 11.59
C GLY A 51 10.95 -1.91 11.40
N VAL A 52 11.14 -2.69 10.33
CA VAL A 52 12.46 -3.25 10.00
C VAL A 52 13.44 -2.14 9.64
N TYR A 53 13.01 -1.18 8.82
CA TYR A 53 13.86 -0.06 8.41
C TYR A 53 14.27 0.80 9.61
N ALA A 54 13.34 1.12 10.51
CA ALA A 54 13.63 1.86 11.73
C ALA A 54 14.62 1.12 12.65
N ALA A 55 14.43 -0.19 12.83
CA ALA A 55 15.31 -1.00 13.66
C ALA A 55 16.76 -1.01 13.15
N ILE A 56 16.92 -1.12 11.82
CA ILE A 56 18.23 -1.03 11.17
C ILE A 56 18.88 0.32 11.48
N HIS A 57 18.18 1.43 11.24
CA HIS A 57 18.72 2.78 11.42
C HIS A 57 19.02 3.11 12.89
N ALA A 58 18.15 2.71 13.83
CA ALA A 58 18.40 2.88 15.26
C ALA A 58 19.69 2.15 15.68
N LYS A 59 19.85 0.89 15.25
CA LYS A 59 21.03 0.07 15.57
C LYS A 59 22.30 0.56 14.86
N THR A 60 22.17 1.23 13.72
CA THR A 60 23.28 1.89 13.02
C THR A 60 23.87 3.04 13.85
N LEU A 61 23.02 3.88 14.42
CA LEU A 61 23.46 5.03 15.21
C LEU A 61 23.84 4.66 16.65
N ALA A 62 23.12 3.71 17.27
CA ALA A 62 23.41 3.21 18.61
C ALA A 62 23.71 1.70 18.60
N PRO A 63 24.96 1.28 18.30
CA PRO A 63 25.36 -0.13 18.29
C PRO A 63 25.11 -0.86 19.61
N HIS A 64 25.11 -0.15 20.75
CA HIS A 64 24.83 -0.69 22.09
C HIS A 64 23.34 -0.91 22.38
N LEU A 65 22.43 -0.26 21.65
CA LEU A 65 20.99 -0.36 21.88
C LEU A 65 20.49 -1.78 21.62
N THR A 66 19.78 -2.39 22.56
CA THR A 66 19.15 -3.70 22.33
C THR A 66 17.86 -3.50 21.54
N VAL A 67 17.76 -4.06 20.34
CA VAL A 67 16.58 -3.89 19.48
C VAL A 67 15.86 -5.23 19.30
N LEU A 68 14.59 -5.26 19.69
CA LEU A 68 13.70 -6.42 19.60
C LEU A 68 12.52 -6.07 18.68
N ILE A 69 12.35 -6.82 17.59
CA ILE A 69 11.17 -6.71 16.72
C ILE A 69 10.23 -7.89 17.01
N PHE A 70 8.98 -7.60 17.33
CA PHE A 70 7.92 -8.60 17.47
C PHE A 70 6.92 -8.50 16.32
N ASP A 71 6.61 -9.61 15.68
CA ASP A 71 5.58 -9.69 14.64
C ASP A 71 4.70 -10.93 14.82
N LYS A 72 3.39 -10.77 14.59
CA LYS A 72 2.40 -11.84 14.68
C LYS A 72 2.49 -12.84 13.53
N GLY A 73 3.02 -12.42 12.39
CA GLY A 73 3.15 -13.19 11.17
C GLY A 73 4.61 -13.29 10.71
N TYR A 74 4.79 -13.32 9.39
CA TYR A 74 6.12 -13.33 8.78
C TYR A 74 6.59 -11.90 8.46
N PRO A 75 7.87 -11.57 8.71
CA PRO A 75 8.44 -10.27 8.38
C PRO A 75 8.23 -9.93 6.91
N LEU A 76 8.03 -8.64 6.62
CA LEU A 76 8.00 -8.07 5.27
C LEU A 76 6.98 -8.74 4.33
N SER A 77 5.93 -9.40 4.86
CA SER A 77 4.90 -10.09 4.05
C SER A 77 4.24 -9.16 3.03
N LYS A 78 3.98 -7.89 3.39
CA LYS A 78 3.40 -6.90 2.47
C LYS A 78 4.38 -6.47 1.38
N VAL A 79 5.68 -6.38 1.69
CA VAL A 79 6.75 -6.13 0.71
C VAL A 79 6.77 -7.27 -0.32
N LYS A 80 6.69 -8.52 0.14
CA LYS A 80 6.72 -9.73 -0.69
C LYS A 80 5.66 -9.75 -1.79
N ILE A 81 4.42 -9.36 -1.47
CA ILE A 81 3.31 -9.42 -2.44
C ILE A 81 3.18 -8.14 -3.28
N SER A 82 3.79 -7.04 -2.83
CA SER A 82 3.61 -5.73 -3.45
C SER A 82 4.17 -5.64 -4.87
N GLY A 83 3.56 -4.77 -5.68
CA GLY A 83 3.98 -4.56 -7.08
C GLY A 83 3.90 -5.83 -7.94
N GLY A 84 3.00 -6.76 -7.60
CA GLY A 84 2.88 -8.08 -8.24
C GLY A 84 4.07 -8.99 -7.92
N GLY A 85 4.60 -8.91 -6.69
CA GLY A 85 5.78 -9.67 -6.27
C GLY A 85 7.12 -9.03 -6.62
N ARG A 86 7.13 -7.87 -7.28
CA ARG A 86 8.36 -7.14 -7.68
C ARG A 86 8.83 -6.12 -6.65
N CYS A 87 7.94 -5.68 -5.75
CA CYS A 87 8.09 -4.52 -4.87
C CYS A 87 8.27 -3.19 -5.61
N ASN A 88 7.22 -2.37 -5.60
CA ASN A 88 7.30 -0.97 -6.05
C ASN A 88 7.87 -0.13 -4.89
N VAL A 89 9.19 0.04 -4.86
CA VAL A 89 9.98 0.52 -3.73
C VAL A 89 9.64 1.96 -3.35
N THR A 90 9.55 2.83 -4.36
CA THR A 90 9.26 4.27 -4.21
C THR A 90 8.81 4.85 -5.56
N ASN A 91 8.69 6.17 -5.67
CA ASN A 91 8.41 6.88 -6.91
C ASN A 91 9.57 7.83 -7.30
N GLY A 92 10.22 7.55 -8.43
CA GLY A 92 11.40 8.26 -8.91
C GLY A 92 11.11 9.57 -9.64
N HIS A 93 9.85 9.90 -9.94
CA HIS A 93 9.47 11.17 -10.57
C HIS A 93 9.11 12.27 -9.57
N CYS A 94 9.11 11.96 -8.28
CA CYS A 94 8.72 12.89 -7.22
C CYS A 94 9.94 13.42 -6.45
N ALA A 95 10.80 14.18 -7.13
CA ALA A 95 11.92 14.87 -6.50
C ALA A 95 11.47 16.06 -5.64
N ASP A 96 10.33 16.65 -5.97
CA ASP A 96 9.70 17.72 -5.19
C ASP A 96 8.76 17.12 -4.13
N ASN A 97 9.01 17.48 -2.87
CA ASN A 97 8.24 17.00 -1.73
C ASN A 97 6.80 17.52 -1.72
N MET A 98 6.53 18.68 -2.31
CA MET A 98 5.16 19.19 -2.49
C MET A 98 4.38 18.29 -3.45
N ILE A 99 4.98 17.93 -4.59
CA ILE A 99 4.38 17.03 -5.59
C ILE A 99 4.22 15.62 -5.01
N LEU A 100 5.22 15.16 -4.24
CA LEU A 100 5.14 13.88 -3.54
C LEU A 100 3.93 13.86 -2.58
N ALA A 101 3.76 14.89 -1.77
CA ALA A 101 2.68 15.00 -0.79
C ALA A 101 1.28 15.05 -1.44
N GLU A 102 1.15 15.59 -2.65
CA GLU A 102 -0.12 15.60 -3.41
C GLU A 102 -0.62 14.20 -3.77
N ASN A 103 0.24 13.19 -3.73
CA ASN A 103 -0.12 11.80 -3.95
C ASN A 103 -0.69 11.11 -2.69
N TYR A 104 -0.91 11.84 -1.60
CA TYR A 104 -1.42 11.30 -0.33
C TYR A 104 -2.81 11.85 0.01
N PRO A 105 -3.90 11.13 -0.32
CA PRO A 105 -5.25 11.56 0.04
C PRO A 105 -5.41 11.97 1.51
N ARG A 106 -4.78 11.25 2.44
CA ARG A 106 -4.66 11.65 3.85
C ARG A 106 -3.20 11.92 4.19
N GLY A 107 -2.96 13.00 4.93
CA GLY A 107 -1.63 13.45 5.31
C GLY A 107 -0.98 14.45 4.35
N HIS A 108 -1.54 14.72 3.16
CA HIS A 108 -0.90 15.61 2.19
C HIS A 108 -0.52 16.99 2.75
N LYS A 109 -1.29 17.57 3.68
CA LYS A 109 -0.96 18.91 4.21
C LYS A 109 0.27 18.85 5.09
N GLU A 110 0.30 17.88 5.98
CA GLU A 110 1.35 17.67 6.96
C GLU A 110 2.65 17.18 6.29
N LEU A 111 2.52 16.31 5.27
CA LEU A 111 3.65 15.73 4.54
C LEU A 111 4.35 16.70 3.57
N ARG A 112 3.74 17.86 3.25
CA ARG A 112 4.41 18.95 2.50
C ARG A 112 5.58 19.57 3.27
N GLY A 113 5.62 19.38 4.58
CA GLY A 113 6.66 19.91 5.44
C GLY A 113 7.98 19.14 5.33
N SER A 114 8.72 19.13 6.42
CA SER A 114 10.07 18.54 6.53
C SER A 114 10.12 17.00 6.44
N PHE A 115 8.99 16.30 6.51
CA PHE A 115 8.96 14.84 6.57
C PHE A 115 9.75 14.17 5.42
N PHE A 116 9.48 14.54 4.17
CA PHE A 116 10.22 13.99 3.03
C PHE A 116 11.57 14.69 2.79
N ASN A 117 11.87 15.80 3.46
CA ASN A 117 13.22 16.40 3.44
C ASN A 117 14.21 15.56 4.27
N LEU A 118 13.73 14.86 5.30
CA LEU A 118 14.58 14.04 6.18
C LEU A 118 14.96 12.71 5.54
N HIS A 119 14.08 12.15 4.70
CA HIS A 119 14.35 10.94 3.93
C HIS A 119 13.43 10.88 2.70
N SER A 120 13.95 11.32 1.56
CA SER A 120 13.23 11.43 0.29
C SER A 120 13.24 10.12 -0.50
N PRO A 121 12.49 10.02 -1.62
CA PRO A 121 12.66 8.92 -2.58
C PRO A 121 14.10 8.72 -3.05
N VAL A 122 14.86 9.82 -3.22
CA VAL A 122 16.26 9.76 -3.65
C VAL A 122 17.12 9.10 -2.60
N ASP A 123 16.92 9.45 -1.32
CA ASP A 123 17.64 8.85 -0.19
C ASP A 123 17.30 7.36 -0.05
N THR A 124 16.03 7.00 -0.22
CA THR A 124 15.58 5.61 -0.23
C THR A 124 16.26 4.82 -1.35
N MET A 125 16.29 5.34 -2.58
CA MET A 125 16.93 4.68 -3.71
C MET A 125 18.44 4.54 -3.51
N ALA A 126 19.10 5.59 -3.01
CA ALA A 126 20.52 5.59 -2.70
C ALA A 126 20.86 4.55 -1.64
N TRP A 127 20.05 4.45 -0.57
CA TRP A 127 20.25 3.47 0.48
C TRP A 127 20.14 2.04 -0.03
N PHE A 128 19.11 1.69 -0.80
CA PHE A 128 19.00 0.32 -1.35
C PHE A 128 20.13 0.00 -2.32
N THR A 129 20.52 0.96 -3.17
CA THR A 129 21.64 0.81 -4.11
C THR A 129 22.97 0.59 -3.38
N SER A 130 23.24 1.35 -2.32
CA SER A 130 24.46 1.19 -1.52
C SER A 130 24.52 -0.12 -0.75
N HIS A 131 23.38 -0.79 -0.57
CA HIS A 131 23.27 -2.11 0.07
C HIS A 131 23.04 -3.23 -0.97
N GLY A 132 23.45 -3.00 -2.22
CA GLY A 132 23.55 -4.03 -3.25
C GLY A 132 22.25 -4.35 -4.00
N VAL A 133 21.21 -3.53 -3.87
CA VAL A 133 19.97 -3.67 -4.65
C VAL A 133 19.93 -2.60 -5.73
N GLU A 134 20.29 -2.95 -6.95
CA GLU A 134 20.10 -2.06 -8.10
C GLU A 134 18.61 -1.82 -8.38
N LEU A 135 18.26 -0.55 -8.60
CA LEU A 135 16.89 -0.10 -8.87
C LEU A 135 16.77 0.49 -10.27
N LYS A 136 15.57 0.40 -10.84
CA LYS A 136 15.18 1.04 -12.10
C LYS A 136 13.87 1.78 -11.95
N THR A 137 13.75 2.90 -12.64
CA THR A 137 12.52 3.70 -12.73
C THR A 137 11.82 3.40 -14.06
N GLU A 138 10.54 3.04 -14.00
CA GLU A 138 9.68 2.88 -15.19
C GLU A 138 9.14 4.26 -15.65
N ASP A 139 8.63 4.35 -16.88
CA ASP A 139 8.14 5.61 -17.48
C ASP A 139 7.03 6.32 -16.69
N ASP A 140 6.31 5.59 -15.83
CA ASP A 140 5.28 6.15 -14.95
C ASP A 140 5.80 6.55 -13.56
N GLY A 141 7.12 6.53 -13.39
CA GLY A 141 7.84 6.95 -12.18
C GLY A 141 7.94 5.86 -11.11
N ARG A 142 7.31 4.70 -11.28
CA ARG A 142 7.44 3.61 -10.31
C ARG A 142 8.86 3.05 -10.29
N VAL A 143 9.36 2.75 -9.10
CA VAL A 143 10.73 2.23 -8.92
C VAL A 143 10.67 0.77 -8.49
N PHE A 144 11.37 -0.09 -9.22
CA PHE A 144 11.47 -1.51 -8.94
C PHE A 144 12.92 -1.94 -8.85
N PRO A 145 13.25 -3.03 -8.12
CA PRO A 145 14.54 -3.67 -8.25
C PRO A 145 14.73 -4.16 -9.69
N VAL A 146 15.96 -4.07 -10.21
CA VAL A 146 16.30 -4.51 -11.57
C VAL A 146 15.95 -5.99 -11.77
N SER A 147 16.12 -6.79 -10.72
CA SER A 147 15.75 -8.21 -10.64
C SER A 147 14.25 -8.49 -10.86
N ASN A 148 13.39 -7.47 -10.81
CA ASN A 148 11.93 -7.59 -10.79
C ASN A 148 11.42 -8.53 -9.67
N SER A 149 12.13 -8.62 -8.54
CA SER A 149 11.74 -9.48 -7.43
C SER A 149 11.79 -8.74 -6.10
N SER A 150 10.68 -8.78 -5.37
CA SER A 150 10.57 -8.29 -3.99
C SER A 150 11.53 -9.02 -3.05
N SER A 151 11.94 -10.24 -3.38
CA SER A 151 12.95 -10.98 -2.60
C SER A 151 14.26 -10.20 -2.50
N SER A 152 14.69 -9.49 -3.54
CA SER A 152 15.92 -8.69 -3.48
C SER A 152 15.85 -7.60 -2.39
N ILE A 153 14.67 -6.99 -2.20
CA ILE A 153 14.44 -6.00 -1.15
C ILE A 153 14.41 -6.67 0.23
N ILE A 154 13.71 -7.80 0.34
CA ILE A 154 13.57 -8.55 1.60
C ILE A 154 14.93 -9.08 2.07
N ASP A 155 15.69 -9.70 1.17
CA ASP A 155 16.98 -10.30 1.48
C ASP A 155 17.99 -9.24 1.91
N CYS A 156 17.99 -8.07 1.26
CA CYS A 156 18.77 -6.90 1.67
C CYS A 156 18.43 -6.47 3.11
N LEU A 157 17.15 -6.21 3.40
CA LEU A 157 16.71 -5.77 4.74
C LEU A 157 16.99 -6.81 5.83
N MET A 158 16.74 -8.09 5.55
CA MET A 158 16.98 -9.16 6.53
C MET A 158 18.48 -9.44 6.74
N SER A 159 19.32 -9.22 5.73
CA SER A 159 20.77 -9.25 5.86
C SER A 159 21.24 -8.14 6.80
N GLU A 160 20.76 -6.90 6.60
CA GLU A 160 21.08 -5.76 7.48
C GLU A 160 20.65 -5.99 8.93
N VAL A 161 19.43 -6.50 9.14
CA VAL A 161 18.92 -6.90 10.47
C VAL A 161 19.88 -7.87 11.15
N LYS A 162 20.32 -8.91 10.42
CA LYS A 162 21.22 -9.93 10.95
C LYS A 162 22.61 -9.37 11.25
N GLN A 163 23.19 -8.61 10.32
CA GLN A 163 24.53 -8.03 10.48
C GLN A 163 24.62 -7.10 11.68
N ARG A 164 23.54 -6.36 11.96
CA ARG A 164 23.47 -5.40 13.07
C ARG A 164 23.05 -6.03 14.40
N GLY A 165 22.76 -7.33 14.43
CA GLY A 165 22.34 -8.02 15.65
C GLY A 165 20.97 -7.56 16.17
N VAL A 166 20.05 -7.22 15.27
CA VAL A 166 18.64 -6.95 15.61
C VAL A 166 17.92 -8.29 15.79
N TYR A 167 17.21 -8.46 16.91
CA TYR A 167 16.49 -9.69 17.20
C TYR A 167 15.07 -9.61 16.64
N VAL A 168 14.69 -10.54 15.77
CA VAL A 168 13.34 -10.62 15.20
C VAL A 168 12.64 -11.86 15.71
N GLN A 169 11.49 -11.68 16.35
CA GLN A 169 10.66 -12.75 16.88
C GLN A 169 9.29 -12.73 16.20
N THR A 170 9.03 -13.81 15.46
CA THR A 170 7.80 -13.99 14.69
C THR A 170 6.81 -14.84 15.46
N ARG A 171 5.55 -14.85 15.00
CA ARG A 171 4.43 -15.55 15.68
C ARG A 171 4.28 -15.10 17.14
N LYS A 172 4.59 -13.84 17.42
CA LYS A 172 4.44 -13.21 18.74
C LYS A 172 3.57 -11.96 18.62
N ILE A 173 2.55 -11.89 19.46
CA ILE A 173 1.60 -10.78 19.54
C ILE A 173 1.87 -10.01 20.83
N VAL A 174 2.25 -8.75 20.71
CA VAL A 174 2.16 -7.77 21.80
C VAL A 174 0.69 -7.46 22.08
N LYS A 175 0.16 -7.96 23.20
CA LYS A 175 -1.25 -7.86 23.58
C LYS A 175 -1.57 -6.54 24.25
N THR A 176 -0.70 -6.11 25.16
CA THR A 176 -0.88 -4.90 25.95
C THR A 176 0.43 -4.13 26.04
N ALA A 177 0.32 -2.81 26.15
CA ALA A 177 1.41 -1.93 26.48
C ALA A 177 0.95 -0.93 27.56
N SER A 178 1.82 -0.69 28.54
CA SER A 178 1.60 0.31 29.59
C SER A 178 2.89 1.01 29.95
N VAL A 179 2.79 2.19 30.55
CA VAL A 179 3.94 2.93 31.08
C VAL A 179 4.06 2.65 32.56
N THR A 180 5.24 2.23 33.00
CA THR A 180 5.57 1.96 34.40
C THR A 180 5.90 3.26 35.16
N ASN A 181 5.90 3.20 36.49
CA ASN A 181 6.28 4.33 37.34
C ASN A 181 7.70 4.86 37.07
N SER A 182 8.58 4.04 36.49
CA SER A 182 9.94 4.45 36.09
C SER A 182 10.00 5.09 34.71
N GLY A 183 8.88 5.35 34.05
CA GLY A 183 8.81 5.90 32.69
C GLY A 183 9.17 4.92 31.57
N LYS A 184 9.35 3.63 31.89
CA LYS A 184 9.62 2.56 30.90
C LYS A 184 8.33 1.91 30.43
N PHE A 185 8.31 1.37 29.22
CA PHE A 185 7.21 0.56 28.71
C PHE A 185 7.25 -0.85 29.30
N LEU A 186 6.10 -1.38 29.68
CA LEU A 186 5.90 -2.79 30.01
C LEU A 186 4.95 -3.39 28.97
N LEU A 187 5.44 -4.39 28.25
CA LEU A 187 4.74 -5.05 27.15
C LEU A 187 4.46 -6.50 27.52
N GLU A 188 3.21 -6.93 27.31
CA GLU A 188 2.81 -8.33 27.40
C GLU A 188 2.84 -8.95 26.01
N ILE A 189 3.61 -10.02 25.84
CA ILE A 189 3.84 -10.66 24.55
C ILE A 189 3.39 -12.11 24.64
N GLN A 190 2.47 -12.48 23.76
CA GLN A 190 1.94 -13.83 23.68
C GLN A 190 2.49 -14.54 22.44
N GLN A 191 3.02 -15.75 22.62
CA GLN A 191 3.39 -16.61 21.49
C GLN A 191 2.14 -17.22 20.86
N GLN A 192 2.11 -17.47 19.55
CA GLN A 192 1.04 -18.25 18.92
C GLN A 192 1.56 -19.59 18.40
N PRO A 193 0.86 -20.72 18.66
CA PRO A 193 -0.46 -20.86 19.31
C PRO A 193 -0.43 -21.06 20.85
N ALA A 194 0.71 -20.92 21.51
CA ALA A 194 0.86 -21.24 22.93
C ALA A 194 0.38 -20.10 23.87
N ASP A 195 -0.38 -20.41 24.92
CA ASP A 195 -0.85 -19.41 25.90
C ASP A 195 0.22 -18.93 26.89
N HIS A 196 1.50 -18.98 26.51
CA HIS A 196 2.55 -18.40 27.32
C HIS A 196 2.68 -16.89 27.03
N ALA A 197 2.46 -16.08 28.06
CA ALA A 197 2.71 -14.65 28.06
C ALA A 197 4.07 -14.37 28.70
N GLU A 198 4.94 -13.67 27.97
CA GLU A 198 6.18 -13.10 28.48
C GLU A 198 6.02 -11.58 28.65
N HIS A 199 6.76 -11.01 29.58
CA HIS A 199 6.76 -9.56 29.81
C HIS A 199 8.11 -8.98 29.44
N VAL A 200 8.10 -7.92 28.61
CA VAL A 200 9.31 -7.22 28.20
C VAL A 200 9.23 -5.77 28.68
N LYS A 201 10.31 -5.30 29.31
CA LYS A 201 10.48 -3.87 29.62
C LYS A 201 11.29 -3.21 28.52
N ALA A 202 10.86 -2.04 28.09
CA ALA A 202 11.54 -1.27 27.05
C ALA A 202 11.70 0.20 27.44
N ASP A 203 12.82 0.80 27.05
CA ASP A 203 13.08 2.23 27.21
C ASP A 203 12.44 3.03 26.07
N TYR A 204 12.35 2.42 24.89
CA TYR A 204 11.71 2.98 23.70
C TYR A 204 10.71 1.98 23.11
N LEU A 205 9.60 2.48 22.58
CA LEU A 205 8.59 1.68 21.90
C LEU A 205 8.29 2.30 20.53
N LEU A 206 8.42 1.50 19.46
CA LEU A 206 7.97 1.87 18.12
C LEU A 206 6.81 0.98 17.70
N ILE A 207 5.65 1.56 17.45
CA ILE A 207 4.51 0.85 16.84
C ILE A 207 4.57 1.05 15.32
N ALA A 208 4.81 -0.04 14.58
CA ALA A 208 4.94 -0.07 13.12
C ALA A 208 4.18 -1.26 12.52
N THR A 209 3.02 -1.57 13.07
CA THR A 209 2.22 -2.79 12.76
C THR A 209 1.48 -2.73 11.43
N GLY A 210 1.68 -1.67 10.64
CA GLY A 210 0.76 -1.28 9.58
C GLY A 210 -0.67 -1.13 10.13
N SER A 211 -1.65 -1.52 9.33
CA SER A 211 -3.08 -1.37 9.65
C SER A 211 -3.67 -2.47 10.57
N SER A 212 -2.83 -3.16 11.32
CA SER A 212 -3.26 -4.22 12.25
C SER A 212 -4.06 -3.64 13.43
N GLN A 213 -5.20 -4.27 13.77
CA GLN A 213 -6.01 -3.90 14.95
C GLN A 213 -5.18 -3.85 16.25
N GLN A 214 -4.19 -4.73 16.37
CA GLN A 214 -3.25 -4.74 17.48
C GLN A 214 -2.59 -3.37 17.69
N GLY A 215 -2.07 -2.75 16.63
CA GLY A 215 -1.41 -1.45 16.74
C GLY A 215 -2.36 -0.36 17.21
N TYR A 216 -3.59 -0.34 16.70
CA TYR A 216 -4.60 0.62 17.14
C TYR A 216 -4.99 0.43 18.61
N THR A 217 -5.12 -0.82 19.06
CA THR A 217 -5.37 -1.13 20.48
C THR A 217 -4.21 -0.65 21.36
N LEU A 218 -2.96 -0.92 20.98
CA LEU A 218 -1.78 -0.47 21.73
C LEU A 218 -1.68 1.06 21.75
N ALA A 219 -1.92 1.73 20.63
CA ALA A 219 -1.95 3.19 20.56
C ALA A 219 -3.00 3.77 21.51
N SER A 220 -4.21 3.20 21.53
CA SER A 220 -5.31 3.62 22.41
C SER A 220 -4.97 3.42 23.90
N GLN A 221 -4.35 2.28 24.25
CA GLN A 221 -3.87 2.02 25.62
C GLN A 221 -2.82 3.04 26.09
N LEU A 222 -2.06 3.60 25.16
CA LEU A 222 -1.03 4.61 25.41
C LEU A 222 -1.55 6.05 25.22
N GLY A 223 -2.88 6.23 25.15
CA GLY A 223 -3.53 7.55 25.19
C GLY A 223 -3.77 8.21 23.83
N HIS A 224 -3.51 7.51 22.72
CA HIS A 224 -3.76 8.06 21.37
C HIS A 224 -5.19 7.84 20.90
N SER A 225 -5.71 8.78 20.12
CA SER A 225 -6.96 8.57 19.39
C SER A 225 -6.72 7.79 18.09
N ILE A 226 -7.78 7.16 17.58
CA ILE A 226 -7.73 6.42 16.31
C ILE A 226 -8.81 6.95 15.40
N VAL A 227 -8.42 7.42 14.22
CA VAL A 227 -9.38 7.70 13.15
C VAL A 227 -9.78 6.38 12.53
N ASP A 228 -11.07 6.05 12.53
CA ASP A 228 -11.58 4.71 12.15
C ASP A 228 -10.93 4.17 10.88
N PRO A 229 -10.30 2.98 10.89
CA PRO A 229 -9.65 2.45 9.71
C PRO A 229 -10.67 1.95 8.68
N VAL A 230 -10.61 2.48 7.46
CA VAL A 230 -11.43 2.02 6.32
C VAL A 230 -10.55 1.70 5.11
N PRO A 231 -10.95 0.77 4.22
CA PRO A 231 -10.19 0.44 3.01
C PRO A 231 -9.96 1.63 2.09
N SER A 232 -8.77 1.67 1.50
CA SER A 232 -8.29 2.57 0.44
C SER A 232 -7.65 1.70 -0.67
N LEU A 233 -7.44 2.28 -1.86
CA LEU A 233 -6.84 1.58 -3.01
C LEU A 233 -7.51 0.24 -3.35
N PHE A 234 -8.82 0.28 -3.59
CA PHE A 234 -9.60 -0.88 -3.96
C PHE A 234 -10.24 -0.76 -5.35
N THR A 235 -10.54 -1.91 -5.93
CA THR A 235 -11.28 -2.02 -7.20
C THR A 235 -12.77 -1.83 -6.99
N PHE A 236 -13.51 -1.39 -8.00
CA PHE A 236 -14.96 -1.24 -7.93
C PHE A 236 -15.65 -2.49 -8.45
N LYS A 237 -16.57 -3.03 -7.64
CA LYS A 237 -17.46 -4.12 -8.04
C LYS A 237 -18.61 -3.53 -8.85
N ILE A 238 -18.82 -4.04 -10.05
CA ILE A 238 -19.89 -3.60 -10.95
C ILE A 238 -20.63 -4.84 -11.44
N GLU A 239 -21.95 -4.86 -11.24
CA GLU A 239 -22.81 -5.98 -11.65
C GLU A 239 -23.34 -5.75 -13.07
N ASP A 240 -22.49 -5.97 -14.06
CA ASP A 240 -22.82 -5.93 -15.49
C ASP A 240 -22.24 -7.17 -16.20
N LEU A 241 -23.11 -8.07 -16.66
CA LEU A 241 -22.71 -9.31 -17.36
C LEU A 241 -21.94 -9.02 -18.66
N ARG A 242 -22.31 -7.97 -19.39
CA ARG A 242 -21.66 -7.59 -20.65
C ARG A 242 -20.29 -6.97 -20.39
N LEU A 243 -20.15 -6.21 -19.30
CA LEU A 243 -18.84 -5.71 -18.86
C LEU A 243 -17.93 -6.86 -18.44
N LYS A 244 -18.47 -7.87 -17.75
CA LYS A 244 -17.71 -9.05 -17.33
C LYS A 244 -17.10 -9.81 -18.52
N GLU A 245 -17.79 -9.88 -19.64
CA GLU A 245 -17.27 -10.44 -20.90
C GLU A 245 -16.06 -9.68 -21.45
N LEU A 246 -15.79 -8.47 -21.00
CA LEU A 246 -14.62 -7.67 -21.34
C LEU A 246 -13.44 -7.86 -20.37
N SER A 247 -13.51 -8.82 -19.44
CA SER A 247 -12.38 -9.09 -18.53
C SER A 247 -11.06 -9.24 -19.28
N GLY A 248 -10.03 -8.54 -18.79
CA GLY A 248 -8.71 -8.44 -19.40
C GLY A 248 -8.54 -7.30 -20.40
N VAL A 249 -9.62 -6.62 -20.82
CA VAL A 249 -9.51 -5.43 -21.67
C VAL A 249 -8.92 -4.27 -20.86
N THR A 250 -7.86 -3.67 -21.39
CA THR A 250 -7.22 -2.48 -20.83
C THR A 250 -7.51 -1.26 -21.68
N PHE A 251 -7.62 -0.12 -21.01
CA PHE A 251 -7.68 1.19 -21.64
C PHE A 251 -6.47 1.98 -21.18
N PRO A 252 -5.59 2.43 -22.10
CA PRO A 252 -4.41 3.21 -21.74
C PRO A 252 -4.77 4.52 -21.02
N LYS A 253 -5.89 5.12 -21.41
CA LYS A 253 -6.36 6.38 -20.85
C LYS A 253 -7.88 6.49 -20.91
N VAL A 254 -8.48 6.67 -19.74
CA VAL A 254 -9.88 7.06 -19.57
C VAL A 254 -9.95 8.21 -18.59
N LYS A 255 -11.06 8.97 -18.61
CA LYS A 255 -11.41 9.89 -17.53
C LYS A 255 -12.58 9.31 -16.76
N VAL A 256 -12.44 9.17 -15.46
CA VAL A 256 -13.49 8.63 -14.58
C VAL A 256 -13.93 9.69 -13.59
N ARG A 257 -15.22 9.74 -13.32
CA ARG A 257 -15.84 10.60 -12.31
C ARG A 257 -16.78 9.79 -11.44
N LEU A 258 -16.58 9.83 -10.12
CA LEU A 258 -17.46 9.20 -9.16
C LEU A 258 -18.49 10.20 -8.65
N LYS A 259 -19.77 9.86 -8.79
CA LYS A 259 -20.89 10.57 -8.16
C LYS A 259 -21.43 9.73 -7.02
N LEU A 260 -21.47 10.32 -5.84
CA LEU A 260 -22.06 9.74 -4.64
C LEU A 260 -23.38 10.45 -4.36
N GLU A 261 -24.36 9.74 -3.81
CA GLU A 261 -25.67 10.31 -3.47
C GLU A 261 -25.67 11.03 -2.12
N CYS A 262 -24.51 11.08 -1.45
CA CYS A 262 -24.33 11.54 -0.08
C CYS A 262 -25.02 12.88 0.21
N VAL A 263 -25.62 12.97 1.40
CA VAL A 263 -26.32 14.15 1.95
C VAL A 263 -25.35 15.26 2.38
N GLN A 264 -24.04 14.98 2.45
CA GLN A 264 -23.04 15.98 2.82
C GLN A 264 -22.88 17.04 1.72
N ARG A 265 -23.20 18.29 2.06
CA ARG A 265 -22.92 19.45 1.20
C ARG A 265 -21.39 19.60 1.07
N ASN A 266 -20.90 19.75 -0.16
CA ASN A 266 -19.48 19.99 -0.53
C ASN A 266 -18.54 18.77 -0.59
N ILE A 267 -18.95 17.67 -1.22
CA ILE A 267 -18.00 16.61 -1.63
C ILE A 267 -17.09 17.17 -2.74
N PRO A 268 -15.76 17.02 -2.64
CA PRO A 268 -14.87 17.40 -3.74
C PRO A 268 -15.20 16.60 -5.00
N GLN A 269 -14.94 17.18 -6.17
CA GLN A 269 -15.14 16.47 -7.43
C GLN A 269 -14.14 15.30 -7.52
N LEU A 270 -14.64 14.08 -7.32
CA LEU A 270 -13.84 12.85 -7.44
C LEU A 270 -13.68 12.50 -8.92
N THR A 271 -12.65 13.04 -9.55
CA THR A 271 -12.31 12.78 -10.96
C THR A 271 -10.85 12.38 -11.09
N GLN A 272 -10.57 11.37 -11.90
CA GLN A 272 -9.22 10.89 -12.19
C GLN A 272 -9.08 10.60 -13.68
N VAL A 273 -7.85 10.68 -14.19
CA VAL A 273 -7.49 10.32 -15.56
C VAL A 273 -6.35 9.33 -15.51
N GLY A 274 -6.41 8.28 -16.32
CA GLY A 274 -5.33 7.31 -16.43
C GLY A 274 -5.78 5.94 -16.93
N PRO A 275 -4.90 4.93 -16.80
CA PRO A 275 -5.18 3.59 -17.29
C PRO A 275 -6.26 2.88 -16.45
N MET A 276 -7.11 2.11 -17.13
CA MET A 276 -8.17 1.29 -16.54
C MET A 276 -8.09 -0.15 -17.02
N LEU A 277 -8.46 -1.08 -16.16
CA LEU A 277 -8.55 -2.51 -16.46
C LEU A 277 -9.96 -3.00 -16.15
N VAL A 278 -10.57 -3.74 -17.08
CA VAL A 278 -11.80 -4.48 -16.80
C VAL A 278 -11.43 -5.86 -16.22
N THR A 279 -12.05 -6.22 -15.10
CA THR A 279 -11.86 -7.52 -14.43
C THR A 279 -13.13 -8.35 -14.50
N HIS A 280 -13.07 -9.60 -14.04
CA HIS A 280 -14.23 -10.48 -14.00
C HIS A 280 -15.28 -10.12 -12.93
N TRP A 281 -15.05 -9.06 -12.14
CA TRP A 281 -15.99 -8.58 -11.11
C TRP A 281 -16.30 -7.07 -11.20
N GLY A 282 -15.65 -6.34 -12.11
CA GLY A 282 -15.85 -4.90 -12.27
C GLY A 282 -14.63 -4.18 -12.86
N LEU A 283 -14.25 -3.06 -12.26
CA LEU A 283 -13.21 -2.17 -12.79
C LEU A 283 -12.03 -2.01 -11.83
N SER A 284 -10.83 -2.01 -12.40
CA SER A 284 -9.53 -1.90 -11.74
C SER A 284 -8.61 -0.97 -12.55
N GLY A 285 -7.31 -1.03 -12.28
CA GLY A 285 -6.29 -0.21 -12.90
C GLY A 285 -6.00 1.06 -12.08
N PRO A 286 -4.86 1.72 -12.36
CA PRO A 286 -4.41 2.88 -11.59
C PRO A 286 -5.47 3.96 -11.40
N VAL A 287 -6.29 4.24 -12.42
CA VAL A 287 -7.30 5.31 -12.34
C VAL A 287 -8.40 4.99 -11.32
N ILE A 288 -8.84 3.73 -11.24
CA ILE A 288 -9.88 3.29 -10.29
C ILE A 288 -9.31 3.22 -8.88
N LEU A 289 -8.10 2.69 -8.72
CA LEU A 289 -7.42 2.62 -7.42
C LEU A 289 -7.17 4.03 -6.85
N ARG A 290 -6.68 4.97 -7.67
CA ARG A 290 -6.54 6.38 -7.27
C ARG A 290 -7.87 6.98 -6.86
N LEU A 291 -8.91 6.78 -7.67
CA LEU A 291 -10.24 7.32 -7.40
C LEU A 291 -10.81 6.77 -6.09
N SER A 292 -10.67 5.47 -5.83
CA SER A 292 -11.11 4.84 -4.58
C SER A 292 -10.28 5.29 -3.38
N ALA A 293 -8.98 5.56 -3.55
CA ALA A 293 -8.17 6.16 -2.50
C ALA A 293 -8.69 7.55 -2.13
N TRP A 294 -8.83 8.48 -3.07
CA TRP A 294 -9.39 9.82 -2.78
C TRP A 294 -10.82 9.77 -2.23
N GLY A 295 -11.63 8.82 -2.72
CA GLY A 295 -13.01 8.63 -2.30
C GLY A 295 -13.21 7.78 -1.04
N ALA A 296 -12.16 7.23 -0.42
CA ALA A 296 -12.26 6.12 0.55
C ALA A 296 -13.28 6.35 1.67
N ARG A 297 -13.23 7.52 2.32
CA ARG A 297 -14.13 7.91 3.41
C ARG A 297 -15.58 8.13 2.96
N TYR A 298 -15.76 8.79 1.83
CA TYR A 298 -17.09 9.04 1.27
C TYR A 298 -17.73 7.76 0.75
N LEU A 299 -16.93 6.88 0.13
CA LEU A 299 -17.39 5.55 -0.27
C LEU A 299 -17.77 4.72 0.96
N PHE A 300 -17.02 4.80 2.05
CA PHE A 300 -17.37 4.11 3.29
C PHE A 300 -18.73 4.56 3.83
N SER A 301 -19.02 5.86 3.89
CA SER A 301 -20.32 6.37 4.37
C SER A 301 -21.49 5.96 3.50
N GLU A 302 -21.27 5.74 2.20
CA GLU A 302 -22.28 5.29 1.23
C GLU A 302 -22.35 3.77 1.08
N GLY A 303 -21.75 3.00 2.00
CA GLY A 303 -21.74 1.53 1.91
C GLY A 303 -21.04 0.99 0.66
N TYR A 304 -20.05 1.75 0.16
CA TYR A 304 -19.28 1.53 -1.07
C TYR A 304 -20.12 1.50 -2.34
N LYS A 305 -21.21 2.28 -2.38
CA LYS A 305 -22.07 2.44 -3.55
C LYS A 305 -21.91 3.81 -4.19
N GLY A 306 -22.24 3.90 -5.47
CA GLY A 306 -22.24 5.17 -6.21
C GLY A 306 -22.27 4.98 -7.73
N ARG A 307 -22.32 6.08 -8.47
CA ARG A 307 -22.32 6.09 -9.94
C ARG A 307 -20.96 6.48 -10.48
N LEU A 308 -20.33 5.57 -11.20
CA LEU A 308 -19.09 5.82 -11.93
C LEU A 308 -19.42 6.23 -13.35
N ILE A 309 -18.94 7.41 -13.76
CA ILE A 309 -19.06 7.91 -15.12
C ILE A 309 -17.70 7.79 -15.78
N VAL A 310 -17.64 7.10 -16.92
CA VAL A 310 -16.42 6.80 -17.67
C VAL A 310 -16.50 7.45 -19.04
N ASP A 311 -15.52 8.30 -19.31
CA ASP A 311 -15.19 8.82 -20.64
C ASP A 311 -14.05 7.97 -21.19
N PHE A 312 -14.40 7.10 -22.15
CA PHE A 312 -13.49 6.16 -22.79
C PHE A 312 -12.61 6.81 -23.86
N VAL A 313 -12.93 8.04 -24.28
CA VAL A 313 -12.22 8.78 -25.32
C VAL A 313 -11.92 10.21 -24.83
N PRO A 314 -11.17 10.35 -23.73
CA PRO A 314 -10.99 11.63 -23.05
C PRO A 314 -10.30 12.68 -23.92
N ASP A 315 -9.45 12.25 -24.86
CA ASP A 315 -8.70 13.12 -25.76
C ASP A 315 -9.53 13.57 -26.98
N VAL A 316 -10.71 12.98 -27.20
CA VAL A 316 -11.62 13.38 -28.26
C VAL A 316 -12.62 14.40 -27.70
N HIS A 317 -12.64 15.59 -28.30
CA HIS A 317 -13.61 16.63 -27.95
C HIS A 317 -15.04 16.19 -28.26
N VAL A 318 -15.99 16.50 -27.37
CA VAL A 318 -17.39 16.03 -27.47
C VAL A 318 -18.06 16.45 -28.80
N GLY A 319 -17.78 17.66 -29.28
CA GLY A 319 -18.30 18.15 -30.56
C GLY A 319 -17.74 17.43 -31.80
N SER A 320 -16.61 16.74 -31.66
CA SER A 320 -15.93 16.05 -32.77
C SER A 320 -16.38 14.59 -32.94
N LEU A 321 -17.03 13.99 -31.94
CA LEU A 321 -17.44 12.58 -31.99
C LEU A 321 -18.36 12.26 -33.18
N LYS A 322 -19.34 13.14 -33.42
CA LYS A 322 -20.30 12.98 -34.52
C LYS A 322 -19.60 13.04 -35.88
N SER A 323 -18.67 13.98 -36.08
CA SER A 323 -17.96 14.11 -37.35
C SER A 323 -17.03 12.93 -37.59
N ILE A 324 -16.32 12.45 -36.56
CA ILE A 324 -15.48 11.24 -36.65
C ILE A 324 -16.32 10.03 -37.08
N LEU A 325 -17.44 9.78 -36.40
CA LEU A 325 -18.33 8.66 -36.75
C LEU A 325 -18.95 8.81 -38.14
N SER A 326 -19.35 10.03 -38.53
CA SER A 326 -19.93 10.29 -39.85
C SER A 326 -18.90 10.10 -40.97
N ASN A 327 -17.68 10.60 -40.78
CA ASN A 327 -16.58 10.41 -41.73
C ASN A 327 -16.23 8.93 -41.88
N HIS A 328 -16.19 8.19 -40.77
CA HIS A 328 -15.96 6.76 -40.77
C HIS A 328 -17.09 6.00 -41.49
N LYS A 329 -18.35 6.38 -41.23
CA LYS A 329 -19.53 5.87 -41.94
C LYS A 329 -19.40 6.04 -43.46
N HIS A 330 -18.98 7.21 -43.94
CA HIS A 330 -18.81 7.47 -45.37
C HIS A 330 -17.66 6.65 -45.97
N LYS A 331 -16.52 6.58 -45.28
CA LYS A 331 -15.33 5.85 -45.73
C LYS A 331 -15.55 4.33 -45.79
N PHE A 332 -16.29 3.77 -44.83
CA PHE A 332 -16.48 2.33 -44.66
C PHE A 332 -17.91 1.87 -44.93
N ALA A 333 -18.68 2.63 -45.73
CA ALA A 333 -20.11 2.46 -45.95
C ALA A 333 -20.57 1.01 -46.25
N LYS A 334 -19.77 0.24 -47.00
CA LYS A 334 -20.06 -1.14 -47.40
C LYS A 334 -19.60 -2.21 -46.39
N GLN A 335 -18.91 -1.83 -45.32
CA GLN A 335 -18.47 -2.77 -44.29
C GLN A 335 -19.52 -2.92 -43.19
N LYS A 336 -19.54 -4.11 -42.58
CA LYS A 336 -20.31 -4.35 -41.36
C LYS A 336 -19.80 -3.46 -40.22
N LEU A 337 -20.71 -2.93 -39.42
CA LEU A 337 -20.44 -2.04 -38.30
C LEU A 337 -19.44 -2.65 -37.30
N LEU A 338 -19.58 -3.93 -36.99
CA LEU A 338 -18.69 -4.66 -36.07
C LEU A 338 -17.24 -4.76 -36.56
N ASN A 339 -17.04 -4.74 -37.88
CA ASN A 339 -15.74 -5.01 -38.48
C ASN A 339 -14.83 -3.79 -38.60
N SER A 340 -15.36 -2.59 -38.38
CA SER A 340 -14.59 -1.36 -38.45
C SER A 340 -15.05 -0.36 -37.39
N CYS A 341 -14.09 0.19 -36.65
CA CYS A 341 -14.29 1.23 -35.63
C CYS A 341 -13.34 2.39 -35.96
N PRO A 342 -13.71 3.66 -35.69
CA PRO A 342 -12.80 4.79 -35.82
C PRO A 342 -11.51 4.57 -35.02
N PRO A 343 -10.33 4.59 -35.67
CA PRO A 343 -9.04 4.44 -34.97
C PRO A 343 -8.76 5.57 -33.99
N GLU A 344 -9.36 6.75 -34.19
CA GLU A 344 -9.26 7.92 -33.31
C GLU A 344 -9.76 7.64 -31.88
N PHE A 345 -10.58 6.61 -31.69
CA PHE A 345 -11.06 6.21 -30.37
C PHE A 345 -10.07 5.32 -29.61
N GLY A 346 -9.10 4.69 -30.29
CA GLY A 346 -8.11 3.83 -29.64
C GLY A 346 -8.71 2.64 -28.87
N ILE A 347 -9.91 2.17 -29.24
CA ILE A 347 -10.61 1.09 -28.54
C ILE A 347 -10.49 -0.26 -29.27
N THR A 348 -10.57 -1.34 -28.51
CA THR A 348 -10.51 -2.69 -29.05
C THR A 348 -11.81 -3.10 -29.75
N LYS A 349 -11.73 -4.05 -30.70
CA LYS A 349 -12.92 -4.63 -31.35
C LYS A 349 -13.89 -5.26 -30.35
N ARG A 350 -13.39 -5.88 -29.28
CA ARG A 350 -14.23 -6.42 -28.19
C ARG A 350 -15.03 -5.32 -27.50
N PHE A 351 -14.40 -4.19 -27.18
CA PHE A 351 -15.10 -3.06 -26.59
C PHE A 351 -16.06 -2.37 -27.58
N TRP A 352 -15.69 -2.28 -28.86
CA TRP A 352 -16.60 -1.79 -29.90
C TRP A 352 -17.88 -2.64 -29.99
N SER A 353 -17.75 -3.97 -29.98
CA SER A 353 -18.90 -4.89 -29.91
C SER A 353 -19.78 -4.61 -28.69
N TYR A 354 -19.18 -4.39 -27.52
CA TYR A 354 -19.89 -4.03 -26.29
C TYR A 354 -20.68 -2.72 -26.43
N VAL A 355 -20.07 -1.68 -27.01
CA VAL A 355 -20.74 -0.38 -27.26
C VAL A 355 -21.98 -0.57 -28.14
N LEU A 356 -21.88 -1.34 -29.21
CA LEU A 356 -23.00 -1.63 -30.11
C LEU A 356 -24.12 -2.39 -29.39
N GLN A 357 -23.78 -3.42 -28.62
CA GLN A 357 -24.73 -4.20 -27.83
C GLN A 357 -25.43 -3.36 -26.76
N GLN A 358 -24.71 -2.47 -26.07
CA GLN A 358 -25.30 -1.55 -25.08
C GLN A 358 -26.34 -0.61 -25.70
N GLN A 359 -26.17 -0.25 -26.97
CA GLN A 359 -27.10 0.60 -27.71
C GLN A 359 -28.19 -0.20 -28.45
N GLY A 360 -28.21 -1.53 -28.34
CA GLY A 360 -29.15 -2.38 -29.08
C GLY A 360 -28.93 -2.38 -30.60
N ILE A 361 -27.72 -2.06 -31.06
CA ILE A 361 -27.37 -1.97 -32.48
C ILE A 361 -26.77 -3.29 -32.93
N SER A 362 -27.35 -3.92 -33.96
CA SER A 362 -26.75 -5.10 -34.57
C SER A 362 -25.42 -4.76 -35.25
N GLY A 363 -24.36 -5.48 -34.90
CA GLY A 363 -23.05 -5.33 -35.53
C GLY A 363 -22.98 -5.78 -36.99
N ASP A 364 -24.01 -6.51 -37.47
CA ASP A 364 -24.06 -7.05 -38.82
C ASP A 364 -24.61 -6.08 -39.86
N ILE A 365 -25.20 -4.96 -39.44
CA ILE A 365 -25.64 -3.92 -40.37
C ILE A 365 -24.43 -3.26 -41.03
N LEU A 366 -24.63 -2.72 -42.24
CA LEU A 366 -23.63 -1.92 -42.90
C LEU A 366 -23.50 -0.55 -42.25
N TRP A 367 -22.29 0.02 -42.28
CA TRP A 367 -22.06 1.42 -41.89
C TRP A 367 -23.00 2.38 -42.63
N ALA A 368 -23.30 2.16 -43.90
CA ALA A 368 -24.26 2.98 -44.66
C ALA A 368 -25.65 3.06 -43.99
N SER A 369 -26.08 1.98 -43.33
CA SER A 369 -27.43 1.79 -42.79
C SER A 369 -27.62 2.35 -41.37
N ILE A 370 -26.55 2.71 -40.66
CA ILE A 370 -26.68 3.24 -39.29
C ILE A 370 -27.32 4.64 -39.30
N SER A 371 -28.29 4.86 -38.42
CA SER A 371 -28.97 6.15 -38.29
C SER A 371 -28.10 7.20 -37.60
N ASN A 372 -28.35 8.50 -37.85
CA ASN A 372 -27.68 9.58 -37.12
C ASN A 372 -27.99 9.56 -35.62
N VAL A 373 -29.18 9.10 -35.23
CA VAL A 373 -29.57 8.95 -33.82
C VAL A 373 -28.69 7.90 -33.14
N SER A 374 -28.47 6.76 -33.78
CA SER A 374 -27.57 5.71 -33.30
C SER A 374 -26.11 6.18 -33.20
N LEU A 375 -25.64 7.00 -34.14
CA LEU A 375 -24.30 7.60 -34.04
C LEU A 375 -24.18 8.55 -32.84
N MET A 376 -25.21 9.34 -32.56
CA MET A 376 -25.23 10.22 -31.38
C MET A 376 -25.28 9.41 -30.08
N SER A 377 -26.03 8.31 -30.04
CA SER A 377 -26.11 7.47 -28.85
C SER A 377 -24.79 6.74 -28.56
N ILE A 378 -24.10 6.26 -29.60
CA ILE A 378 -22.72 5.75 -29.48
C ILE A 378 -21.77 6.84 -28.95
N SER A 379 -21.85 8.05 -29.50
CA SER A 379 -21.02 9.18 -29.05
C SER A 379 -21.24 9.48 -27.57
N SER A 380 -22.49 9.50 -27.13
CA SER A 380 -22.85 9.72 -25.72
C SER A 380 -22.30 8.61 -24.82
N LEU A 381 -22.42 7.34 -25.23
CA LEU A 381 -21.91 6.22 -24.44
C LEU A 381 -20.38 6.26 -24.32
N LEU A 382 -19.66 6.61 -25.38
CA LEU A 382 -18.20 6.71 -25.34
C LEU A 382 -17.72 7.83 -24.40
N LYS A 383 -18.48 8.93 -24.28
CA LYS A 383 -18.10 10.09 -23.47
C LYS A 383 -18.60 10.03 -22.02
N GLU A 384 -19.77 9.43 -21.80
CA GLU A 384 -20.41 9.37 -20.48
C GLU A 384 -21.08 8.01 -20.23
N CYS A 385 -20.28 6.93 -20.25
CA CYS A 385 -20.76 5.61 -19.85
C CYS A 385 -20.96 5.55 -18.34
N ILE A 386 -22.13 5.12 -17.87
CA ILE A 386 -22.46 5.07 -16.44
C ILE A 386 -22.46 3.63 -15.96
N TYR A 387 -21.76 3.39 -14.86
CA TYR A 387 -21.76 2.12 -14.13
C TYR A 387 -22.21 2.33 -12.70
N GLU A 388 -23.08 1.45 -12.22
CA GLU A 388 -23.41 1.36 -10.80
C GLU A 388 -22.30 0.60 -10.06
N VAL A 389 -21.66 1.28 -9.12
CA VAL A 389 -20.71 0.65 -8.19
C VAL A 389 -21.52 0.03 -7.07
N ASN A 390 -21.44 -1.28 -6.93
CA ASN A 390 -22.19 -2.05 -5.93
C ASN A 390 -21.33 -2.50 -4.74
N GLY A 391 -20.05 -2.11 -4.75
CA GLY A 391 -19.13 -2.43 -3.68
C GLY A 391 -17.67 -2.28 -4.10
N LYS A 392 -16.80 -2.81 -3.25
CA LYS A 392 -15.36 -2.88 -3.46
C LYS A 392 -14.88 -4.30 -3.72
N GLY A 393 -13.69 -4.44 -4.29
CA GLY A 393 -13.00 -5.72 -4.44
C GLY A 393 -12.85 -6.51 -3.13
N GLN A 394 -12.59 -7.81 -3.26
CA GLN A 394 -12.53 -8.74 -2.12
C GLN A 394 -11.11 -9.01 -1.58
N PHE A 395 -10.07 -8.68 -2.34
CA PHE A 395 -8.67 -8.99 -1.99
C PHE A 395 -8.13 -8.01 -0.94
N LYS A 396 -8.36 -8.33 0.34
CA LYS A 396 -7.97 -7.49 1.48
C LYS A 396 -6.47 -7.19 1.57
N ASP A 397 -5.62 -8.12 1.14
CA ASP A 397 -4.17 -8.01 1.28
C ASP A 397 -3.54 -6.96 0.35
N GLU A 398 -4.26 -6.54 -0.69
CA GLU A 398 -3.83 -5.48 -1.62
C GLU A 398 -4.22 -4.07 -1.14
N PHE A 399 -5.08 -3.96 -0.12
CA PHE A 399 -5.57 -2.67 0.33
C PHE A 399 -4.54 -1.92 1.16
N VAL A 400 -4.65 -0.60 1.07
CA VAL A 400 -4.10 0.34 2.03
C VAL A 400 -5.24 0.85 2.89
N THR A 401 -4.96 1.39 4.06
CA THR A 401 -5.97 1.82 5.03
C THR A 401 -6.04 3.34 5.12
N ALA A 402 -7.25 3.87 5.07
CA ALA A 402 -7.58 5.26 5.39
C ALA A 402 -7.95 5.34 6.86
N GLY A 403 -7.19 6.09 7.67
CA GLY A 403 -7.35 6.11 9.13
C GLY A 403 -6.10 5.60 9.85
N GLY A 404 -6.17 5.58 11.17
CA GLY A 404 -5.03 5.31 12.04
C GLY A 404 -4.79 6.44 13.03
N VAL A 405 -3.58 6.48 13.59
CA VAL A 405 -3.18 7.50 14.58
C VAL A 405 -3.09 8.87 13.89
N PRO A 406 -3.79 9.91 14.38
CA PRO A 406 -3.75 11.24 13.77
C PRO A 406 -2.35 11.85 13.76
N LEU A 407 -1.97 12.47 12.65
CA LEU A 407 -0.68 13.18 12.55
C LEU A 407 -0.57 14.37 13.51
N SER A 408 -1.69 14.93 13.96
CA SER A 408 -1.70 15.99 14.97
C SER A 408 -1.06 15.55 16.29
N GLU A 409 -1.12 14.26 16.60
CA GLU A 409 -0.56 13.66 17.83
C GLU A 409 0.90 13.22 17.68
N ILE A 410 1.49 13.37 16.48
CA ILE A 410 2.84 12.91 16.15
C ILE A 410 3.72 14.10 15.74
N SER A 411 4.97 14.10 16.18
CA SER A 411 5.98 15.02 15.67
C SER A 411 6.60 14.44 14.41
N LEU A 412 6.32 15.00 13.23
CA LEU A 412 6.84 14.45 11.96
C LEU A 412 8.35 14.58 11.76
N ASN A 413 9.03 15.41 12.56
CA ASN A 413 10.49 15.53 12.52
C ASN A 413 11.21 14.43 13.29
N THR A 414 10.51 13.75 14.19
CA THR A 414 11.08 12.74 15.09
C THR A 414 10.33 11.41 15.06
N MET A 415 9.10 11.42 14.52
CA MET A 415 8.09 10.38 14.63
C MET A 415 7.68 10.02 16.06
N GLU A 416 8.09 10.83 17.03
CA GLU A 416 7.73 10.67 18.44
C GLU A 416 6.29 11.13 18.67
N SER A 417 5.62 10.42 19.57
CA SER A 417 4.33 10.82 20.12
C SER A 417 4.46 12.14 20.89
N LYS A 418 3.51 13.04 20.67
CA LYS A 418 3.35 14.26 21.47
C LYS A 418 2.63 14.01 22.81
N ILE A 419 2.10 12.81 23.01
CA ILE A 419 1.29 12.42 24.18
C ILE A 419 2.12 11.58 25.16
N CYS A 420 2.86 10.61 24.64
CA CYS A 420 3.65 9.66 25.42
C CYS A 420 5.13 9.76 25.00
N PRO A 421 6.01 10.35 25.82
CA PRO A 421 7.43 10.42 25.51
C PRO A 421 8.03 9.03 25.24
N ARG A 422 9.03 8.95 24.36
CA ARG A 422 9.73 7.73 23.94
C ARG A 422 8.87 6.68 23.21
N LEU A 423 7.61 7.01 22.91
CA LEU A 423 6.74 6.23 22.03
C LEU A 423 6.83 6.82 20.62
N PHE A 424 7.01 5.96 19.62
CA PHE A 424 7.14 6.34 18.22
C PHE A 424 6.14 5.57 17.36
N PHE A 425 5.78 6.15 16.21
CA PHE A 425 4.88 5.54 15.24
C PHE A 425 5.43 5.70 13.82
N ALA A 426 5.37 4.64 13.01
CA ALA A 426 5.82 4.72 11.62
C ALA A 426 5.02 3.81 10.66
N GLY A 427 4.87 4.27 9.41
CA GLY A 427 4.16 3.55 8.35
C GLY A 427 2.64 3.65 8.45
N GLU A 428 1.94 2.62 7.94
CA GLU A 428 0.47 2.60 7.76
C GLU A 428 -0.34 2.53 9.08
N ILE A 429 0.31 2.58 10.25
CA ILE A 429 -0.39 2.78 11.53
C ILE A 429 -0.91 4.21 11.69
N LEU A 430 -0.27 5.15 11.00
CA LEU A 430 -0.61 6.57 10.97
C LEU A 430 -1.81 6.79 10.05
N ASN A 431 -2.58 7.86 10.29
CA ASN A 431 -3.63 8.34 9.38
C ASN A 431 -3.04 8.98 8.12
N VAL A 432 -2.34 8.17 7.34
CA VAL A 432 -1.64 8.50 6.10
C VAL A 432 -1.81 7.36 5.12
N ASP A 433 -2.22 7.69 3.92
CA ASP A 433 -2.14 6.77 2.80
C ASP A 433 -1.83 7.53 1.51
N GLY A 434 -1.01 6.89 0.69
CA GLY A 434 -0.69 7.31 -0.66
C GLY A 434 -1.57 6.61 -1.69
N VAL A 435 -1.61 7.17 -2.90
CA VAL A 435 -2.12 6.45 -4.06
C VAL A 435 -1.21 5.28 -4.45
N THR A 436 -1.61 4.47 -5.43
CA THR A 436 -0.72 3.45 -6.01
C THR A 436 0.45 4.13 -6.74
N GLY A 437 1.64 3.51 -6.72
CA GLY A 437 2.82 4.06 -7.39
C GLY A 437 4.09 4.15 -6.54
N GLY A 438 4.15 3.48 -5.37
CA GLY A 438 5.33 3.44 -4.50
C GLY A 438 5.23 4.37 -3.29
N PHE A 439 4.24 5.27 -3.27
CA PHE A 439 4.02 6.26 -2.22
C PHE A 439 3.87 5.66 -0.81
N ASN A 440 3.06 4.61 -0.65
CA ASN A 440 2.85 4.01 0.67
C ASN A 440 4.13 3.40 1.27
N PHE A 441 5.00 2.83 0.42
CA PHE A 441 6.31 2.39 0.87
C PHE A 441 7.23 3.57 1.16
N GLN A 442 7.22 4.64 0.35
CA GLN A 442 7.96 5.85 0.68
C GLN A 442 7.58 6.40 2.06
N ASN A 443 6.30 6.46 2.40
CA ASN A 443 5.86 6.84 3.74
C ASN A 443 6.43 5.90 4.83
N ALA A 444 6.43 4.60 4.58
CA ALA A 444 7.02 3.62 5.50
C ALA A 444 8.54 3.80 5.67
N TRP A 445 9.30 4.01 4.59
CA TRP A 445 10.74 4.23 4.63
C TRP A 445 11.09 5.54 5.32
N SER A 446 10.39 6.63 4.96
CA SER A 446 10.65 7.95 5.52
C SER A 446 10.36 7.97 7.02
N GLY A 447 9.16 7.52 7.43
CA GLY A 447 8.80 7.44 8.84
C GLY A 447 9.68 6.46 9.61
N GLY A 448 10.05 5.33 9.00
CA GLY A 448 10.96 4.35 9.60
C GLY A 448 12.35 4.93 9.83
N PHE A 449 12.92 5.60 8.83
CA PHE A 449 14.22 6.28 8.95
C PHE A 449 14.21 7.33 10.06
N ILE A 450 13.22 8.22 10.06
CA ILE A 450 13.14 9.32 11.02
C ILE A 450 12.97 8.77 12.45
N ALA A 451 12.06 7.81 12.65
CA ALA A 451 11.89 7.16 13.95
C ALA A 451 13.17 6.47 14.40
N GLY A 452 13.77 5.65 13.54
CA GLY A 452 14.97 4.88 13.85
C GLY A 452 16.16 5.78 14.20
N THR A 453 16.44 6.78 13.38
CA THR A 453 17.55 7.72 13.62
C THR A 453 17.32 8.57 14.87
N THR A 454 16.08 9.00 15.14
CA THR A 454 15.77 9.72 16.38
C THR A 454 16.00 8.84 17.61
N ILE A 455 15.46 7.62 17.62
CA ILE A 455 15.66 6.68 18.73
C ILE A 455 17.15 6.39 18.93
N GLY A 456 17.88 6.15 17.85
CA GLY A 456 19.32 5.90 17.90
C GLY A 456 20.16 7.10 18.37
N ALA A 457 19.66 8.33 18.23
CA ALA A 457 20.33 9.52 18.77
C ALA A 457 19.99 9.79 20.25
N LEU A 458 18.83 9.32 20.72
CA LEU A 458 18.41 9.42 22.12
C LEU A 458 19.07 8.38 23.03
N ALA A 459 19.40 7.20 22.47
CA ALA A 459 20.02 6.06 23.16
C ALA A 459 21.55 6.11 23.18
#